data_AF-A0A380E516-F1
#
_entry.id   AF-A0A380E516-F1
#
_cell.length_a   1.000
_cell.length_b   1.000
_cell.length_c   1.000
_cell.angle_alpha   90.00
_cell.angle_beta   90.00
_cell.angle_gamma   90.00
#
_symmetry.space_group_name_H-M   'P 1'
#
loop_
_entity.id
_entity.type
_entity.pdbx_description
1 polymer ?
#
loop_
_entity_poly.entity_id
_entity_poly.type
_entity_poly.pdbx_seq_one_letter_code
_entity_poly.pdbx_strand_id
1 'polypeptide(L)'
;MRKTKIVCTIGPASESEEMIEKLINAGMNVARLNFSHGSHEEHKGRIDTIRKVAKRLDKIVAILLDTKGPEIRTHNMKMVSLNLNVVTKLLLA
;
A
#
# COMPACT_ATOMS: atom_id res chain seq x y z
N MET A 1 -17.32 12.61 19.46
CA MET A 1 -16.89 11.35 18.80
C MET A 1 -16.88 11.52 17.30
N ARG A 2 -15.78 11.15 16.61
CA ARG A 2 -15.73 11.12 15.14
C ARG A 2 -16.47 9.89 14.62
N LYS A 3 -17.42 10.08 13.69
CA LYS A 3 -18.19 8.99 13.07
C LYS A 3 -17.44 8.36 11.90
N THR A 4 -16.88 9.19 11.01
CA THR A 4 -16.13 8.75 9.83
C THR A 4 -14.83 8.03 10.24
N LYS A 5 -14.57 6.89 9.61
CA LYS A 5 -13.36 6.08 9.83
C LYS A 5 -12.27 6.47 8.84
N ILE A 6 -11.01 6.34 9.26
CA ILE A 6 -9.84 6.64 8.43
C ILE A 6 -9.16 5.34 8.01
N VAL A 7 -8.92 5.22 6.70
CA VAL A 7 -8.14 4.15 6.08
C VAL A 7 -6.80 4.73 5.65
N CYS A 8 -5.69 4.10 6.04
CA CYS A 8 -4.35 4.50 5.61
C CYS A 8 -3.68 3.34 4.85
N THR A 9 -3.11 3.62 3.68
CA THR A 9 -2.30 2.63 2.96
C THR A 9 -0.92 2.54 3.58
N ILE A 10 -0.46 1.32 3.88
CA ILE A 10 0.84 1.06 4.47
C ILE A 10 1.85 0.71 3.39
N GLY A 11 3.03 1.31 3.46
CA GLY A 11 4.16 1.05 2.56
C GLY A 11 5.48 1.53 3.18
N PRO A 12 6.56 1.67 2.40
CA PRO A 12 7.90 1.97 2.92
C PRO A 12 7.98 3.20 3.84
N ALA A 13 7.19 4.23 3.57
CA ALA A 13 7.16 5.45 4.38
C ALA A 13 6.38 5.30 5.71
N SER A 14 5.62 4.21 5.88
CA SER A 14 4.64 4.05 6.97
C SER A 14 4.62 2.67 7.63
N GLU A 15 5.61 1.82 7.36
CA GLU A 15 5.67 0.44 7.89
C GLU A 15 6.48 0.29 9.17
N SER A 16 7.19 1.34 9.61
CA SER A 16 7.90 1.30 10.90
C SER A 16 6.95 1.33 12.09
N GLU A 17 7.33 0.71 13.20
CA GLU A 17 6.53 0.70 14.45
C GLU A 17 6.19 2.13 14.91
N GLU A 18 7.17 3.02 14.88
CA GLU A 18 7.01 4.43 15.29
C GLU A 18 5.99 5.16 14.43
N MET A 19 6.00 4.93 13.12
CA MET A 19 5.08 5.59 12.22
C MET A 19 3.67 5.01 12.34
N ILE A 20 3.53 3.70 12.48
CA ILE A 20 2.25 3.05 12.73
C ILE A 20 1.63 3.57 14.04
N GLU A 21 2.44 3.72 15.10
CA GLU A 21 1.97 4.30 16.36
C GLU A 21 1.47 5.72 16.19
N LYS A 22 2.21 6.57 15.47
CA LYS A 22 1.79 7.94 15.12
C LYS A 22 0.47 7.93 14.35
N LEU A 23 0.31 7.04 13.37
CA LEU A 23 -0.91 6.92 12.58
C LEU A 23 -2.12 6.46 13.41
N ILE A 24 -1.94 5.48 14.30
CA ILE A 24 -2.99 4.99 15.20
C ILE A 24 -3.41 6.10 16.19
N ASN A 25 -2.45 6.88 16.71
CA ASN A 25 -2.74 8.00 17.60
C ASN A 25 -3.39 9.18 16.87
N ALA A 26 -3.03 9.43 15.61
CA ALA A 26 -3.70 10.39 14.73
C ALA A 26 -5.11 9.92 14.30
N GLY A 27 -5.47 8.66 14.56
CA GLY A 27 -6.81 8.13 14.41
C GLY A 27 -7.01 7.22 13.20
N MET A 28 -5.98 6.57 12.68
CA MET A 28 -6.14 5.46 11.73
C MET A 28 -7.05 4.37 12.32
N ASN A 29 -8.03 3.92 11.55
CA ASN A 29 -8.95 2.83 11.94
C ASN A 29 -8.71 1.55 11.13
N VAL A 30 -8.26 1.68 9.89
CA VAL A 30 -7.99 0.56 8.99
C VAL A 30 -6.63 0.77 8.33
N ALA A 31 -5.77 -0.25 8.40
CA ALA A 31 -4.56 -0.32 7.60
C ALA A 31 -4.86 -1.08 6.30
N ARG A 32 -4.68 -0.40 5.16
CA ARG A 32 -4.81 -0.97 3.81
C ARG A 32 -3.46 -1.49 3.34
N LEU A 33 -3.42 -2.76 2.94
CA LEU A 33 -2.27 -3.40 2.32
C LEU A 33 -2.55 -3.58 0.83
N ASN A 34 -1.81 -2.86 -0.01
CA ASN A 34 -1.99 -2.90 -1.46
C ASN A 34 -1.16 -4.05 -2.05
N PHE A 35 -1.83 -5.13 -2.49
CA PHE A 35 -1.18 -6.32 -3.05
C PHE A 35 -0.81 -6.18 -4.53
N SER A 36 -1.02 -5.02 -5.15
CA SER A 36 -0.41 -4.72 -6.46
C SER A 36 1.12 -4.63 -6.40
N HIS A 37 1.68 -4.48 -5.20
CA HIS A 37 3.12 -4.39 -4.92
C HIS A 37 3.50 -5.17 -3.66
N GLY A 38 4.79 -5.48 -3.52
CA GLY A 38 5.35 -6.18 -2.36
C GLY A 38 5.11 -7.69 -2.37
N SER A 39 5.97 -8.43 -1.66
CA SER A 39 5.82 -9.87 -1.49
C SER A 39 4.90 -10.22 -0.32
N HIS A 40 4.52 -11.50 -0.21
CA HIS A 40 3.75 -11.99 0.94
C HIS A 40 4.52 -11.81 2.26
N GLU A 41 5.85 -11.99 2.23
CA GLU A 41 6.73 -11.80 3.39
C GLU A 41 6.73 -10.35 3.86
N GLU A 42 6.80 -9.38 2.94
CA GLU A 42 6.69 -7.96 3.27
C GLU A 42 5.34 -7.64 3.92
N HIS A 43 4.24 -8.11 3.32
CA HIS A 43 2.90 -7.87 3.87
C HIS A 43 2.72 -8.54 5.23
N LYS A 44 3.28 -9.73 5.44
CA LYS A 44 3.30 -10.39 6.75
C LYS A 44 4.04 -9.53 7.79
N GLY A 45 5.22 -9.01 7.46
CA GLY A 45 5.97 -8.11 8.34
C GLY A 45 5.17 -6.86 8.72
N ARG A 46 4.44 -6.28 7.77
CA ARG A 46 3.52 -5.15 8.02
C ARG A 46 2.38 -5.55 8.96
N ILE A 47 1.74 -6.70 8.72
CA ILE A 47 0.65 -7.22 9.57
C ILE A 47 1.13 -7.42 11.01
N ASP A 48 2.26 -8.07 11.20
CA ASP A 48 2.83 -8.36 12.52
C ASP A 48 3.12 -7.06 13.28
N THR A 49 3.70 -6.07 12.59
CA THR A 49 3.98 -4.74 13.13
C THR A 49 2.69 -4.02 13.54
N ILE A 50 1.68 -3.98 12.66
CA ILE A 50 0.38 -3.36 12.95
C ILE A 50 -0.27 -4.00 14.18
N ARG A 51 -0.28 -5.34 14.27
CA ARG A 51 -0.88 -6.07 15.39
C ARG A 51 -0.12 -5.83 16.69
N LYS A 52 1.21 -5.81 16.65
CA LYS A 52 2.07 -5.51 17.80
C LYS A 52 1.77 -4.13 18.37
N VAL A 53 1.76 -3.09 17.51
CA VAL A 53 1.53 -1.70 17.93
C VAL A 53 0.08 -1.51 18.40
N ALA A 54 -0.90 -2.05 17.68
CA ALA A 54 -2.31 -1.96 18.07
C ALA A 54 -2.57 -2.59 19.46
N LYS A 55 -1.95 -3.75 19.74
CA LYS A 55 -2.00 -4.41 21.05
C LYS A 55 -1.33 -3.57 22.14
N ARG A 56 -0.17 -2.99 21.86
CA ARG A 56 0.55 -2.12 22.81
C ARG A 56 -0.25 -0.87 23.19
N LEU A 57 -1.02 -0.32 22.24
CA LEU A 57 -1.83 0.89 22.43
C LEU A 57 -3.26 0.63 22.90
N ASP A 58 -3.64 -0.64 23.10
CA ASP A 58 -5.02 -1.08 23.39
C ASP A 58 -6.06 -0.48 22.42
N LYS A 59 -5.75 -0.52 21.12
CA LYS A 59 -6.60 0.02 20.06
C LYS A 59 -6.94 -1.03 19.03
N ILE A 60 -8.19 -0.99 18.55
CA ILE A 60 -8.65 -1.86 17.47
C ILE A 60 -8.34 -1.18 16.12
N VAL A 61 -7.49 -1.84 15.33
CA VAL A 61 -7.17 -1.47 13.95
C VAL A 61 -7.52 -2.64 13.04
N ALA A 62 -8.40 -2.41 12.07
CA ALA A 62 -8.70 -3.42 11.06
C ALA A 62 -7.58 -3.47 10.01
N ILE A 63 -7.40 -4.63 9.38
CA ILE A 63 -6.47 -4.82 8.26
C ILE A 63 -7.31 -5.15 7.03
N LEU A 64 -7.14 -4.35 5.98
CA LEU A 64 -7.82 -4.50 4.70
C LEU A 64 -6.78 -4.93 3.66
N LEU A 65 -6.99 -6.12 3.10
CA LEU A 65 -6.23 -6.60 1.95
C LEU A 65 -6.87 -6.08 0.68
N ASP A 66 -6.13 -5.29 -0.09
CA ASP A 66 -6.57 -4.77 -1.37
C ASP A 66 -5.91 -5.55 -2.51
N THR A 67 -6.73 -6.30 -3.25
CA THR A 67 -6.29 -7.18 -4.32
C THR A 67 -5.87 -6.40 -5.56
N LYS A 68 -4.87 -6.91 -6.29
CA LYS A 68 -4.42 -6.32 -7.55
C LYS A 68 -5.53 -6.17 -8.61
N GLY A 69 -6.38 -7.19 -8.72
CA GLY A 69 -7.45 -7.24 -9.72
C GLY A 69 -6.94 -7.46 -11.16
N PRO A 70 -7.85 -7.54 -12.15
CA PRO A 70 -7.51 -7.62 -13.56
C PRO A 70 -6.99 -6.28 -14.08
N GLU A 71 -5.89 -6.29 -14.83
CA GLU A 71 -5.27 -5.11 -15.44
C GLU A 71 -4.73 -5.42 -16.83
N ILE A 72 -4.77 -4.43 -17.73
CA ILE A 72 -4.10 -4.49 -19.04
C ILE A 72 -2.77 -3.77 -18.89
N ARG A 73 -1.66 -4.46 -19.15
CA ARG A 73 -0.30 -3.89 -19.12
C ARG A 73 0.40 -4.02 -20.46
N THR A 74 1.31 -3.09 -20.74
CA THR A 74 2.24 -3.21 -21.87
C THR A 74 3.34 -4.23 -21.57
N HIS A 75 3.94 -4.80 -22.61
CA HIS A 75 5.10 -5.69 -22.48
C HIS A 75 6.40 -4.92 -22.18
N ASN A 76 7.45 -5.67 -21.86
CA ASN A 76 8.79 -5.13 -21.71
C ASN A 76 9.26 -4.50 -23.04
N MET A 77 9.84 -3.31 -22.95
CA MET A 77 10.49 -2.66 -24.09
C MET A 77 11.96 -3.11 -24.19
N LYS A 78 12.55 -3.03 -25.38
CA LYS A 78 13.99 -3.34 -25.57
C LYS A 78 14.91 -2.41 -24.77
N MET A 79 14.46 -1.20 -24.49
CA MET A 79 15.16 -0.22 -23.65
C MET A 79 14.33 0.03 -22.38
N VAL A 80 14.99 0.46 -21.31
CA VAL A 80 14.36 0.71 -19.99
C VAL A 80 13.21 1.73 -20.09
N SER A 81 13.32 2.70 -20.99
CA SER A 81 12.28 3.67 -21.28
C SER A 81 12.33 4.11 -22.75
N LEU A 82 11.21 4.64 -23.23
CA LEU A 82 11.09 5.27 -24.55
C LEU A 82 10.44 6.64 -24.39
N ASN A 83 11.07 7.66 -24.96
CA ASN A 83 10.51 9.00 -25.01
C ASN A 83 9.71 9.14 -26.31
N LEU A 84 8.42 9.43 -26.18
CA LEU A 84 7.51 9.68 -27.30
C LEU A 84 7.24 11.18 -27.38
N ASN A 85 7.31 11.73 -28.59
CA ASN A 85 6.93 13.12 -28.88
C ASN A 85 5.61 13.13 -29.65
N VAL A 86 4.97 14.29 -29.78
CA VAL A 86 3.65 14.43 -30.42
C VAL A 86 3.59 13.88 -31.86
N VAL A 87 4.73 13.85 -32.55
CA VAL A 87 4.85 13.35 -33.93
C VAL A 87 5.23 11.85 -34.01
N THR A 88 5.47 11.19 -32.89
CA THR A 88 5.90 9.79 -32.88
C THR A 88 4.74 8.87 -33.21
N LYS A 89 4.85 8.15 -34.34
CA LYS A 89 3.91 7.07 -34.67
C LYS A 89 4.29 5.80 -33.90
N LEU A 90 3.43 5.39 -32.97
CA LEU A 90 3.56 4.15 -32.21
C LEU A 90 2.47 3.16 -32.67
N LEU A 91 2.87 1.94 -32.98
CA LEU A 91 1.95 0.83 -33.24
C LEU A 91 2.00 -0.13 -32.05
N LEU A 92 0.84 -0.38 -31.43
CA LEU A 92 0.67 -1.45 -30.45
C LEU A 92 0.27 -2.69 -31.23
N ALA A 93 1.18 -3.66 -31.34
CA ALA A 93 0.96 -4.95 -31.98
C ALA A 93 0.95 -6.06 -30.93
#